data_AF-A0A348FXV8-F1
#
_entry.id   AF-A0A348FXV8-F1
#
_cell.length_a   1.000
_cell.length_b   1.000
_cell.length_c   1.000
_cell.angle_alpha   90.00
_cell.angle_beta   90.00
_cell.angle_gamma   90.00
#
_symmetry.space_group_name_H-M   'P 1'
#
loop_
_entity.id
_entity.type
_entity.pdbx_description
1 polymer ?
#
loop_
_entity_poly.entity_id
_entity_poly.type
_entity_poly.pdbx_seq_one_letter_code
_entity_poly.pdbx_strand_id
1 'polypeptide(L)' 'MVLGWWRRRQAYAAAVEDQAAELIAQHGDHAYRLARDAGRLTSADDLQVHFWAKVAQEIARRQGHEIGADTATRYLER' A
#
# COMPACT_ATOMS: atom_id res chain seq x y z
N MET A 1 -18.69 18.83 -7.58
CA MET A 1 -18.61 17.46 -7.03
C MET A 1 -17.23 16.83 -7.28
N VAL A 2 -16.14 17.49 -6.88
CA VAL A 2 -14.76 16.98 -7.05
C VAL A 2 -14.11 16.72 -5.69
N LEU A 3 -14.41 17.58 -4.70
CA LEU A 3 -13.88 17.52 -3.33
C LEU A 3 -14.18 16.19 -2.60
N GLY A 4 -15.33 15.57 -2.84
CA GLY A 4 -15.71 14.30 -2.19
C GLY A 4 -14.85 13.11 -2.63
N TRP A 5 -14.44 13.08 -3.90
CA TRP A 5 -13.59 12.01 -4.44
C TRP A 5 -12.14 12.13 -3.92
N TRP A 6 -11.63 13.36 -3.82
CA TRP A 6 -10.31 13.63 -3.24
C TRP A 6 -10.24 13.25 -1.77
N ARG A 7 -11.27 13.56 -0.99
CA ARG A 7 -11.35 13.20 0.43
C ARG A 7 -11.42 11.68 0.63
N ARG A 8 -12.16 10.97 -0.23
CA ARG A 8 -12.20 9.50 -0.23
C ARG A 8 -10.86 8.89 -0.61
N ARG A 9 -10.17 9.47 -1.60
CA ARG A 9 -8.83 9.04 -2.02
C ARG A 9 -7.80 9.26 -0.91
N GLN A 10 -7.85 10.39 -0.20
CA GLN A 10 -6.99 10.64 0.96
C GLN A 10 -7.27 9.65 2.10
N ALA A 11 -8.54 9.39 2.43
CA ALA A 11 -8.89 8.41 3.46
C ALA A 11 -8.37 7.01 3.11
N TYR A 12 -8.48 6.60 1.84
CA TYR A 12 -7.93 5.33 1.37
C TYR A 12 -6.40 5.28 1.46
N ALA A 13 -5.71 6.35 1.05
CA ALA A 13 -4.25 6.43 1.16
C ALA A 13 -3.79 6.37 2.63
N ALA A 14 -4.46 7.11 3.52
CA ALA A 14 -4.19 7.07 4.95
C ALA A 14 -4.41 5.66 5.53
N ALA A 15 -5.46 4.94 5.13
CA ALA A 15 -5.69 3.57 5.56
C ALA A 15 -4.60 2.60 5.11
N VAL A 16 -4.09 2.76 3.87
CA VAL A 16 -2.95 1.97 3.37
C VAL A 16 -1.67 2.27 4.16
N GLU A 17 -1.40 3.54 4.43
CA GLU A 17 -0.21 3.97 5.17
C GLU A 17 -0.23 3.52 6.63
N ASP A 18 -1.39 3.59 7.28
CA ASP A 18 -1.60 3.15 8.66
C ASP A 18 -1.42 1.63 8.77
N GLN A 19 -2.07 0.86 7.89
CA GLN A 19 -1.93 -0.59 7.87
C GLN A 19 -0.49 -1.05 7.58
N ALA A 20 0.20 -0.35 6.68
CA ALA A 20 1.61 -0.62 6.40
C ALA A 20 2.49 -0.29 7.62
N ALA A 21 2.26 0.83 8.30
CA ALA A 21 2.98 1.20 9.51
C ALA A 21 2.75 0.16 10.62
N GLU A 22 1.50 -0.28 10.80
CA GLU A 22 1.12 -1.28 11.78
C GLU A 22 1.85 -2.62 11.51
N LEU A 23 1.80 -3.11 10.27
CA LEU A 23 2.47 -4.37 9.92
C LEU A 23 3.98 -4.29 10.11
N ILE A 24 4.61 -3.16 9.77
CA ILE A 24 6.05 -2.95 10.01
C ILE A 24 6.33 -2.93 11.51
N ALA A 25 5.53 -2.23 12.31
CA ALA A 25 5.72 -2.14 13.75
C ALA A 25 5.56 -3.50 14.44
N GLN A 26 4.62 -4.33 13.99
CA GLN A 26 4.34 -5.63 14.58
C GLN A 26 5.27 -6.75 14.09
N HIS A 27 5.70 -6.69 12.83
CA HIS A 27 6.35 -7.83 12.16
C HIS A 27 7.68 -7.52 11.48
N GLY A 28 8.13 -6.26 11.47
CA GLY A 28 9.41 -5.85 10.90
C GLY A 28 9.59 -6.34 9.46
N ASP A 29 10.67 -7.07 9.20
CA ASP A 29 11.04 -7.58 7.87
C ASP A 29 10.03 -8.58 7.26
N HIS A 30 9.17 -9.19 8.09
CA HIS A 30 8.14 -10.12 7.61
C HIS A 30 6.87 -9.41 7.12
N ALA A 31 6.72 -8.12 7.40
CA ALA A 31 5.54 -7.32 7.07
C ALA A 31 5.13 -7.41 5.59
N TYR A 32 6.12 -7.37 4.67
CA TYR A 32 5.87 -7.45 3.23
C TYR A 32 5.24 -8.80 2.83
N ARG A 33 5.76 -9.91 3.36
CA ARG A 33 5.26 -11.25 3.05
C ARG A 33 3.83 -11.42 3.56
N LEU A 34 3.56 -10.94 4.77
CA LEU A 34 2.23 -10.99 5.37
C LEU A 34 1.19 -10.20 4.56
N ALA A 35 1.53 -8.99 4.12
CA ALA A 35 0.64 -8.21 3.25
C ALA A 35 0.37 -8.91 1.91
N ARG A 36 1.40 -9.53 1.31
CA ARG A 36 1.26 -10.29 0.07
C ARG A 36 0.36 -11.52 0.25
N ASP A 37 0.54 -12.26 1.33
CA ASP A 37 -0.27 -13.45 1.62
C ASP A 37 -1.72 -13.09 1.94
N ALA A 38 -1.95 -11.98 2.66
CA ALA A 38 -3.29 -11.45 2.90
C ALA A 38 -4.02 -11.15 1.58
N GLY A 39 -3.35 -10.53 0.60
CA GLY A 39 -3.91 -10.32 -0.73
C GLY A 39 -4.31 -11.61 -1.46
N ARG A 40 -3.55 -12.71 -1.28
CA ARG A 40 -3.86 -14.01 -1.90
C ARG A 40 -5.02 -14.72 -1.20
N LEU A 41 -5.08 -14.63 0.12
CA LEU A 41 -6.15 -15.23 0.94
C LEU A 41 -7.49 -14.53 0.70
N THR A 42 -7.47 -13.25 0.31
CA THR A 42 -8.67 -12.43 0.10
C THR A 42 -9.15 -12.46 -1.37
N SER A 43 -8.74 -13.46 -2.16
CA SER A 43 -8.92 -13.54 -3.62
C SER A 43 -10.38 -13.51 -4.13
N ALA A 44 -11.38 -13.50 -3.25
CA ALA A 44 -12.78 -13.36 -3.59
C ALA A 44 -13.28 -11.90 -3.71
N ASP A 45 -12.52 -10.92 -3.21
CA ASP A 45 -12.90 -9.50 -3.23
C ASP A 45 -11.80 -8.64 -3.87
N ASP A 46 -12.02 -8.22 -5.11
CA ASP A 46 -11.09 -7.40 -5.90
C ASP A 46 -10.64 -6.14 -5.14
N LEU A 47 -11.53 -5.49 -4.38
CA LEU A 47 -11.17 -4.28 -3.64
C LEU A 47 -10.17 -4.58 -2.52
N GLN A 48 -10.35 -5.69 -1.82
CA GLN A 48 -9.42 -6.09 -0.77
C GLN A 48 -8.10 -6.60 -1.34
N VAL A 49 -8.12 -7.31 -2.47
CA VAL A 49 -6.90 -7.69 -3.19
C VAL A 49 -6.10 -6.44 -3.57
N HIS A 50 -6.76 -5.42 -4.13
CA HIS A 50 -6.13 -4.15 -4.47
C HIS A 50 -5.61 -3.38 -3.25
N PHE A 51 -6.34 -3.42 -2.13
CA PHE A 51 -5.91 -2.82 -0.88
C PHE A 51 -4.62 -3.46 -0.35
N TRP A 52 -4.59 -4.78 -0.20
CA TRP A 52 -3.42 -5.51 0.28
C TRP A 52 -2.21 -5.37 -0.66
N ALA A 53 -2.45 -5.31 -1.98
CA ALA A 53 -1.40 -5.01 -2.95
C ALA A 53 -0.79 -3.61 -2.72
N LYS A 54 -1.59 -2.61 -2.37
CA LYS A 54 -1.12 -1.25 -2.04
C LYS A 54 -0.38 -1.20 -0.71
N VAL A 55 -0.83 -1.94 0.30
CA VAL A 55 -0.14 -2.08 1.59
C VAL A 55 1.24 -2.72 1.38
N ALA A 56 1.33 -3.82 0.63
CA ALA A 56 2.61 -4.46 0.31
C ALA A 56 3.57 -3.52 -0.44
N GLN A 57 3.05 -2.72 -1.38
CA GLN A 57 3.83 -1.70 -2.10
C GLN A 57 4.37 -0.62 -1.16
N GLU A 58 3.57 -0.13 -0.22
CA GLU A 58 3.99 0.90 0.75
C GLU A 58 5.02 0.35 1.74
N ILE A 59 4.87 -0.90 2.19
CA ILE A 59 5.87 -1.57 3.04
C ILE A 59 7.21 -1.71 2.31
N ALA A 60 7.17 -2.16 1.04
CA ALA A 60 8.38 -2.27 0.22
C ALA A 60 9.07 -0.91 0.04
N ARG A 61 8.30 0.16 -0.22
CA ARG A 61 8.80 1.52 -0.33
C ARG A 61 9.52 1.98 0.95
N ARG A 62 8.96 1.69 2.12
CA ARG A 62 9.50 2.13 3.43
C ARG A 62 10.72 1.33 3.88
N GLN A 63 10.75 0.04 3.58
CA GLN A 63 11.87 -0.85 3.93
C GLN A 63 13.03 -0.80 2.93
N GLY A 64 12.93 0.04 1.89
CA GLY A 64 13.98 0.16 0.87
C GLY A 64 14.07 -1.05 -0.06
N HIS A 65 13.04 -1.89 -0.11
CA HIS A 65 12.92 -2.87 -1.18
C HIS A 65 12.63 -2.10 -2.48
N GLU A 66 13.60 -2.10 -3.40
CA GLU A 66 13.45 -1.54 -4.75
C GLU A 66 12.39 -2.32 -5.55
N ILE A 67 11.12 -2.13 -5.23
CA ILE A 67 10.01 -2.56 -6.07
C ILE A 67 9.59 -1.35 -6.90
N GLY A 68 10.22 -1.23 -8.06
CA GLY A 68 9.87 -0.24 -9.08
C GLY A 68 10.22 1.19 -8.70
N ALA A 69 11.52 1.49 -8.61
CA ALA A 69 12.07 2.85 -8.51
C ALA A 69 11.65 3.79 -9.68
N ASP A 70 10.80 3.36 -10.61
CA ASP A 70 10.65 3.98 -11.93
C ASP A 70 9.24 4.45 -12.32
N THR A 71 8.26 4.52 -11.41
CA THR A 71 6.92 5.02 -11.82
C THR A 71 6.37 6.17 -11.00
N ALA A 72 6.71 6.29 -9.70
CA ALA A 72 6.23 7.40 -8.88
C ALA A 72 7.17 8.62 -8.89
N THR A 73 8.48 8.43 -9.05
CA THR A 73 9.47 9.53 -9.13
C THR A 73 9.40 10.28 -10.47
N ARG A 74 8.85 9.66 -11.53
CA ARG A 74 8.73 10.27 -12.87
C ARG A 74 7.77 11.47 -12.94
N TYR A 75 6.94 11.69 -11.92
CA TYR A 75 5.93 12.77 -11.91
C TYR A 75 6.19 13.89 -10.89
N LEU A 76 7.32 13.86 -10.16
CA LEU A 76 7.69 14.91 -9.20
C LEU A 76 8.75 15.89 -9.72
N GLU A 77 9.36 15.63 -10.88
CA GLU A 77 10.34 16.52 -11.53
C GLU A 77 9.80 17.21 -12.79
N ARG A 78 8.61 17.81 -12.73
CA ARG A 78 8.20 18.79 -13.75
C ARG A 78 7.39 19.95 -13.22
#